data_AF-A0A925MA76-F1
#
_entry.id   AF-A0A925MA76-F1
#
_cell.length_a   1.000
_cell.length_b   1.000
_cell.length_c   1.000
_cell.angle_alpha   90.00
_cell.angle_beta   90.00
_cell.angle_gamma   90.00
#
_symmetry.space_group_name_H-M   'P 1'
#
loop_
_entity.id
_entity.type
_entity.pdbx_description
1 polymer ?
#
loop_
_entity_poly.entity_id
_entity_poly.type
_entity_poly.pdbx_seq_one_letter_code
_entity_poly.pdbx_strand_id
1 'polypeptide(L)'
;RDAVATRGHSPLARGAVTLPEASVKRPVLLDVNPATLAIHTAGGFTERLLDKNAPIPIERTRVFTTSRDNQTRVDIDCCRGEQRRYIENEPLGTLHLDGLPPRPRGDLKIEVRFRVDADGILHVRASDQTSGRQQEAHLQVLGAPVVEP
;
A
#
# COMPACT_ATOMS: atom_id res chain seq x y z
N ARG A 1 -53.16 -58.48 -28.50
CA ARG A 1 -52.54 -59.48 -29.38
C ARG A 1 -51.28 -58.82 -29.92
N ASP A 2 -50.05 -59.06 -29.50
CA ASP A 2 -49.35 -60.01 -28.62
C ASP A 2 -48.00 -59.30 -28.34
N ALA A 3 -47.53 -59.12 -27.09
CA ALA A 3 -46.54 -59.98 -26.38
C ALA A 3 -45.30 -60.30 -27.24
N VAL A 4 -44.04 -60.29 -26.80
CA VAL A 4 -43.37 -60.10 -25.50
C VAL A 4 -41.87 -59.89 -25.81
N ALA A 5 -41.12 -59.41 -24.82
CA ALA A 5 -39.68 -59.16 -24.83
C ALA A 5 -38.78 -60.35 -25.20
N THR A 6 -37.63 -60.06 -25.79
CA THR A 6 -36.45 -60.96 -25.74
C THR A 6 -35.27 -60.21 -25.15
N ARG A 7 -34.79 -60.73 -24.01
CA ARG A 7 -33.57 -60.35 -23.31
C ARG A 7 -32.34 -60.63 -24.18
N GLY A 8 -31.32 -59.79 -24.06
CA GLY A 8 -29.98 -60.18 -24.46
C GLY A 8 -28.95 -59.06 -24.40
N HIS A 9 -28.06 -59.17 -23.41
CA HIS A 9 -26.71 -58.60 -23.39
C HIS A 9 -26.54 -57.09 -23.18
N SER A 10 -26.33 -56.74 -21.91
CA SER A 10 -25.43 -55.64 -21.53
C SER A 10 -24.00 -55.96 -21.96
N PRO A 11 -23.28 -54.97 -22.48
CA PRO A 11 -21.95 -54.73 -21.96
C PRO A 11 -21.77 -53.28 -21.51
N LEU A 12 -21.19 -53.19 -20.32
CA LEU A 12 -20.72 -52.02 -19.59
C LEU A 12 -19.97 -51.03 -20.51
N ALA A 13 -20.63 -49.95 -20.95
CA ALA A 13 -19.97 -48.81 -21.55
C ALA A 13 -19.69 -47.76 -20.46
N ARG A 14 -18.43 -47.78 -20.04
CA ARG A 14 -17.74 -46.93 -19.07
C ARG A 14 -18.21 -45.48 -19.08
N GLY A 15 -18.50 -44.96 -17.89
CA GLY A 15 -18.71 -43.53 -17.66
C GLY A 15 -17.52 -42.72 -18.15
N ALA A 16 -17.78 -41.78 -19.05
CA ALA A 16 -16.85 -40.71 -19.35
C ALA A 16 -16.80 -39.79 -18.13
N VAL A 17 -15.85 -40.02 -17.24
CA VAL A 17 -15.41 -39.00 -16.30
C VAL A 17 -14.67 -37.96 -17.13
N THR A 18 -15.37 -36.90 -17.53
CA THR A 18 -14.72 -35.66 -17.97
C THR A 18 -14.00 -35.10 -16.75
N LEU A 19 -12.72 -35.41 -16.61
CA LEU A 19 -11.84 -34.70 -15.68
C LEU A 19 -11.86 -33.23 -16.12
N PRO A 20 -12.20 -32.26 -15.25
CA PRO A 20 -12.06 -30.86 -15.61
C PRO A 20 -10.59 -30.63 -15.94
N GLU A 21 -10.36 -30.12 -17.15
CA GLU A 21 -9.05 -29.72 -17.62
C GLU A 21 -8.42 -28.87 -16.51
N ALA A 22 -7.34 -29.39 -15.92
CA ALA A 22 -6.57 -28.66 -14.94
C ALA A 22 -6.03 -27.42 -15.65
N SER A 23 -6.77 -26.31 -15.52
CA SER A 23 -6.34 -25.00 -15.94
C SER A 23 -5.05 -24.74 -15.19
N VAL A 24 -3.93 -24.91 -15.89
CA VAL A 24 -2.60 -24.54 -15.41
C VAL A 24 -2.66 -23.05 -15.10
N LYS A 25 -2.94 -22.70 -13.84
CA LYS A 25 -2.74 -21.35 -13.34
C LYS A 25 -1.24 -21.10 -13.44
N ARG A 26 -0.86 -20.40 -14.51
CA ARG A 26 0.50 -19.91 -14.69
C ARG A 26 0.86 -19.12 -13.42
N PRO A 27 2.04 -19.35 -12.82
CA PRO A 27 2.48 -18.53 -11.71
C PRO A 27 2.57 -17.09 -12.20
N VAL A 28 1.73 -16.22 -11.66
CA VAL A 28 1.85 -14.78 -11.87
C VAL A 28 2.98 -14.35 -10.96
N LEU A 29 4.08 -13.84 -11.54
CA LEU A 29 5.06 -13.10 -10.76
C LEU A 29 4.36 -11.83 -10.26
N LEU A 30 4.20 -11.73 -8.95
CA LEU A 30 3.67 -10.55 -8.30
C LEU A 30 4.81 -9.88 -7.59
N ASP A 31 5.27 -8.75 -8.11
CA ASP A 31 6.18 -7.90 -7.38
C ASP A 31 5.44 -7.28 -6.22
N VAL A 32 6.08 -7.32 -5.05
CA VAL A 32 5.48 -6.88 -3.80
C VAL A 32 6.42 -5.98 -3.03
N ASN A 33 5.82 -5.07 -2.26
CA ASN A 33 6.54 -4.18 -1.36
C ASN A 33 7.24 -4.99 -0.25
N PRO A 34 8.57 -4.93 -0.10
CA PRO A 34 9.32 -5.80 0.81
C PRO A 34 9.11 -5.48 2.29
N ALA A 35 8.68 -4.26 2.63
CA ALA A 35 8.57 -3.80 4.02
C ALA A 35 7.36 -2.91 4.22
N THR A 36 6.72 -3.00 5.38
CA THR A 36 5.61 -2.11 5.74
C THR A 36 6.10 -0.67 5.83
N LEU A 37 5.41 0.26 5.16
CA LEU A 37 5.73 1.68 5.16
C LEU A 37 4.75 2.41 6.06
N ALA A 38 5.29 3.23 6.95
CA ALA A 38 4.54 3.95 7.95
C ALA A 38 5.02 5.40 8.08
N ILE A 39 4.13 6.25 8.58
CA ILE A 39 4.40 7.66 8.88
C ILE A 39 4.45 7.84 10.39
N HIS A 40 5.43 8.59 10.87
CA HIS A 40 5.48 9.04 12.25
C HIS A 40 4.38 10.08 12.52
N THR A 41 3.62 9.86 13.58
CA THR A 41 2.59 10.79 14.05
C THR A 41 3.04 11.46 15.34
N ALA A 42 2.56 12.70 15.57
CA ALA A 42 2.85 13.40 16.81
C ALA A 42 2.25 12.63 18.01
N GLY A 43 3.14 12.08 18.84
CA GLY A 43 2.78 11.14 19.91
C GLY A 43 3.74 9.95 20.01
N GLY A 44 4.71 9.81 19.09
CA GLY A 44 5.68 8.72 19.08
C GLY A 44 5.15 7.42 18.50
N PHE A 45 3.94 7.46 17.94
CA PHE A 45 3.31 6.34 17.25
C PHE A 45 3.49 6.44 15.75
N THR A 46 3.43 5.29 15.09
CA THR A 46 3.50 5.18 13.63
C THR A 46 2.15 4.76 13.07
N GLU A 47 1.73 5.46 12.03
CA GLU A 47 0.56 5.13 11.25
C GLU A 47 1.00 4.34 10.02
N ARG A 48 0.55 3.09 9.90
CA ARG A 48 0.88 2.23 8.75
C ARG A 48 0.01 2.61 7.56
N LEU A 49 0.64 2.96 6.44
CA LEU A 49 -0.07 3.31 5.20
C LEU A 49 -0.02 2.16 4.20
N LEU A 50 1.11 1.47 4.12
CA LEU A 50 1.36 0.41 3.15
C LEU A 50 1.87 -0.83 3.88
N ASP A 51 1.17 -1.94 3.74
CA ASP A 51 1.61 -3.20 4.32
C ASP A 51 2.75 -3.83 3.50
N LYS A 52 3.58 -4.63 4.16
CA LYS A 52 4.50 -5.54 3.47
C LYS A 52 3.72 -6.51 2.57
N ASN A 53 4.39 -6.99 1.55
CA ASN A 53 3.83 -7.87 0.52
C ASN A 53 2.66 -7.26 -0.26
N ALA A 54 2.43 -5.94 -0.18
CA ALA A 54 1.45 -5.26 -1.01
C ALA A 54 1.91 -5.27 -2.48
N PRO A 55 1.03 -5.56 -3.45
CA PRO A 55 1.40 -5.62 -4.87
C PRO A 55 1.87 -4.24 -5.37
N ILE A 56 3.00 -4.17 -6.07
CA ILE A 56 3.46 -2.92 -6.71
C ILE A 56 3.14 -2.94 -8.22
N PRO A 57 2.77 -1.80 -8.83
CA PRO A 57 2.68 -0.46 -8.26
C PRO A 57 1.45 -0.27 -7.36
N ILE A 58 1.59 0.48 -6.27
CA ILE A 58 0.50 0.78 -5.33
C ILE A 58 0.56 2.22 -4.86
N GLU A 59 -0.60 2.77 -4.55
CA GLU A 59 -0.73 4.11 -4.03
C GLU A 59 -1.74 4.18 -2.90
N ARG A 60 -1.40 4.93 -1.85
CA ARG A 60 -2.24 5.20 -0.69
C ARG A 60 -2.17 6.65 -0.31
N THR A 61 -3.35 7.25 -0.11
CA THR A 61 -3.49 8.63 0.34
C THR A 61 -4.14 8.64 1.71
N ARG A 62 -3.61 9.48 2.61
CA ARG A 62 -4.15 9.67 3.95
C ARG A 62 -4.11 11.16 4.29
N VAL A 63 -5.18 11.66 4.92
CA VAL A 63 -5.24 13.04 5.38
C VAL A 63 -4.80 13.10 6.84
N PHE A 64 -3.82 13.93 7.12
CA PHE A 64 -3.31 14.25 8.44
C PHE A 64 -3.68 15.68 8.82
N THR A 65 -3.57 15.99 10.10
CA THR A 65 -3.82 17.34 10.64
C THR A 65 -2.64 17.79 11.48
N THR A 66 -2.49 19.11 11.61
CA THR A 66 -1.51 19.69 12.52
C THR A 66 -1.74 19.20 13.95
N SER A 67 -0.63 19.07 14.68
CA SER A 67 -0.63 18.57 16.06
C SER A 67 -0.54 19.70 17.09
N ARG A 68 -0.19 20.91 16.64
CA ARG A 68 -0.08 22.12 17.45
C ARG A 68 -0.77 23.30 16.77
N ASP A 69 -1.23 24.25 17.57
CA ASP A 69 -1.76 25.53 17.09
C ASP A 69 -0.65 26.38 16.48
N ASN A 70 -0.98 27.13 15.42
CA ASN A 70 -0.07 28.01 14.69
C ASN A 70 1.19 27.28 14.15
N GLN A 71 1.04 26.00 13.83
CA GLN A 71 2.11 25.18 13.28
C GLN A 71 2.39 25.61 11.82
N THR A 72 3.51 26.30 11.60
CA THR A 72 3.93 26.79 10.27
C THR A 72 4.76 25.77 9.47
N ARG A 73 5.17 24.68 10.10
CA ARG A 73 5.94 23.58 9.51
C ARG A 73 5.46 22.24 10.03
N VAL A 74 5.30 21.28 9.13
CA VAL A 74 5.01 19.88 9.46
C VAL A 74 6.13 19.00 8.92
N ASP A 75 6.65 18.15 9.79
CA ASP A 75 7.65 17.14 9.46
C ASP A 75 6.94 15.79 9.34
N ILE A 76 7.06 15.16 8.18
CA ILE A 76 6.49 13.87 7.85
C ILE A 76 7.65 12.89 7.82
N ASP A 77 7.94 12.27 8.97
CA ASP A 77 8.96 11.23 9.02
C ASP A 77 8.38 9.92 8.48
N CYS A 78 9.01 9.41 7.44
CA CYS A 78 8.68 8.14 6.81
C CYS A 78 9.59 7.06 7.41
N CYS A 79 9.01 5.92 7.79
CA CYS A 79 9.75 4.79 8.32
C CYS A 79 9.29 3.49 7.70
N ARG A 80 10.18 2.50 7.69
CA ARG A 80 9.87 1.12 7.38
C ARG A 80 9.82 0.28 8.65
N GLY A 81 8.74 -0.47 8.80
CA GLY A 81 8.53 -1.40 9.90
C GLY A 81 7.08 -1.56 10.31
N GLU A 82 6.81 -2.56 11.14
CA GLU A 82 5.47 -2.96 11.57
C GLU A 82 5.19 -2.58 13.04
N GLN A 83 6.17 -1.98 13.72
CA GLN A 83 6.07 -1.65 15.13
C GLN A 83 5.19 -0.43 15.33
N ARG A 84 4.54 -0.35 16.50
CA ARG A 84 3.64 0.75 16.85
C ARG A 84 4.38 2.03 17.23
N ARG A 85 5.62 1.93 17.71
CA ARG A 85 6.43 3.07 18.13
C ARG A 85 7.46 3.38 17.07
N TYR A 86 7.67 4.67 16.80
CA TYR A 86 8.64 5.12 15.79
C TYR A 86 10.07 4.65 16.08
N ILE A 87 10.48 4.65 17.34
CA ILE A 87 11.84 4.25 17.76
C ILE A 87 12.20 2.79 17.47
N GLU A 88 11.20 1.93 17.26
CA GLU A 88 11.38 0.50 16.99
C GLU A 88 11.37 0.21 15.48
N ASN A 89 11.07 1.22 14.65
CA ASN A 89 11.06 1.14 13.20
C ASN A 89 12.31 1.82 12.62
N GLU A 90 12.62 1.53 11.36
CA GLU A 90 13.77 2.12 10.70
C GLU A 90 13.36 3.39 9.93
N PRO A 91 13.98 4.55 10.19
CA PRO A 91 13.68 5.78 9.45
C PRO A 91 14.18 5.68 8.02
N LEU A 92 13.32 6.00 7.05
CA LEU A 92 13.68 6.08 5.64
C LEU A 92 14.09 7.49 5.24
N GLY A 93 13.37 8.49 5.74
CA GLY A 93 13.62 9.88 5.43
C GLY A 93 12.49 10.78 5.95
N THR A 94 12.75 12.08 5.94
CA THR A 94 11.79 13.06 6.45
C THR A 94 11.44 14.05 5.35
N LEU A 95 10.15 14.28 5.17
CA LEU A 95 9.62 15.30 4.28
C LEU A 95 9.22 16.51 5.12
N HIS A 96 9.76 17.67 4.78
CA HIS A 96 9.45 18.92 5.47
C HIS A 96 8.49 19.75 4.61
N LEU A 97 7.30 20.04 5.14
CA LEU A 97 6.35 20.95 4.53
C LEU A 97 6.35 22.25 5.31
N ASP A 98 6.97 23.29 4.75
CA ASP A 98 7.08 24.61 5.36
C ASP A 98 6.11 25.67 4.77
N GLY A 99 6.00 26.77 5.52
CA GLY A 99 5.20 27.96 5.20
C GLY A 99 3.70 27.72 5.16
N LEU A 100 3.24 26.85 6.07
CA LEU A 100 1.83 26.69 6.37
C LEU A 100 1.30 27.95 7.08
N PRO A 101 0.08 28.41 6.77
CA PRO A 101 -0.52 29.55 7.45
C PRO A 101 -0.77 29.23 8.93
N PRO A 102 -0.53 30.17 9.86
CA PRO A 102 -0.79 29.95 11.28
C PRO A 102 -2.30 29.74 11.50
N ARG A 103 -2.69 28.51 11.84
CA ARG A 103 -4.07 28.12 12.13
C ARG A 103 -4.17 27.25 13.38
N PRO A 104 -5.34 27.19 14.02
CA PRO A 104 -5.60 26.26 15.12
C PRO A 104 -5.33 24.81 14.72
N ARG A 105 -4.97 23.99 15.71
CA ARG A 105 -4.80 22.55 15.53
C ARG A 105 -6.07 21.93 14.93
N GLY A 106 -5.90 21.07 13.91
CA GLY A 106 -7.02 20.33 13.31
C GLY A 106 -7.75 21.05 12.17
N ASP A 107 -7.54 22.36 12.01
CA ASP A 107 -8.14 23.13 10.91
C ASP A 107 -7.40 22.91 9.58
N LEU A 108 -6.08 22.70 9.68
CA LEU A 108 -5.22 22.43 8.54
C LEU A 108 -5.23 20.94 8.16
N LYS A 109 -5.57 20.64 6.91
CA LYS A 109 -5.64 19.27 6.36
C LYS A 109 -4.49 19.04 5.39
N ILE A 110 -3.57 18.16 5.76
CA ILE A 110 -2.40 17.81 4.97
C ILE A 110 -2.63 16.43 4.39
N GLU A 111 -2.86 16.38 3.09
CA GLU A 111 -2.98 15.16 2.35
C GLU A 111 -1.59 14.60 2.05
N VAL A 112 -1.30 13.41 2.57
CA VAL A 112 -0.05 12.71 2.33
C VAL A 112 -0.33 11.48 1.48
N ARG A 113 0.30 11.42 0.31
CA ARG A 113 0.18 10.37 -0.70
C ARG A 113 1.49 9.61 -0.78
N PHE A 114 1.42 8.31 -0.53
CA PHE A 114 2.50 7.36 -0.66
C PHE A 114 2.25 6.54 -1.92
N ARG A 115 3.15 6.62 -2.88
CA ARG A 115 3.11 5.83 -4.09
C ARG A 115 4.39 5.03 -4.20
N VAL A 116 4.27 3.73 -4.42
CA VAL A 116 5.41 2.86 -4.71
C VAL A 116 5.29 2.40 -6.14
N ASP A 117 6.31 2.72 -6.94
CA ASP A 117 6.40 2.36 -8.34
C ASP A 117 7.04 0.98 -8.54
N ALA A 118 7.01 0.46 -9.77
CA ALA A 118 7.52 -0.87 -10.10
C ALA A 118 9.03 -1.01 -9.82
N ASP A 119 9.79 0.09 -9.88
CA ASP A 119 11.21 0.15 -9.51
C ASP A 119 11.48 0.10 -7.99
N GLY A 120 10.43 0.11 -7.16
CA GLY A 120 10.54 0.12 -5.70
C GLY A 120 10.95 1.48 -5.11
N ILE A 121 10.74 2.57 -5.86
CA ILE A 121 10.88 3.94 -5.37
C ILE A 121 9.57 4.35 -4.71
N LEU A 122 9.66 4.87 -3.48
CA LEU A 122 8.55 5.48 -2.76
C LEU A 122 8.52 6.98 -3.06
N HIS A 123 7.45 7.41 -3.73
CA HIS A 123 7.09 8.81 -3.91
C HIS A 123 6.19 9.22 -2.74
N VAL A 124 6.69 10.13 -1.91
CA VAL A 124 5.93 10.74 -0.82
C VAL A 124 5.57 12.16 -1.21
N ARG A 125 4.29 12.44 -1.37
CA ARG A 125 3.79 13.79 -1.64
C ARG A 125 2.93 14.26 -0.50
N ALA A 126 3.25 15.42 0.06
CA ALA A 126 2.42 16.11 1.03
C ALA A 126 1.83 17.36 0.38
N SER A 127 0.51 17.51 0.46
CA SER A 127 -0.19 18.70 -0.02
C SER A 127 -1.12 19.22 1.07
N ASP A 128 -0.98 20.49 1.39
CA ASP A 128 -1.91 21.17 2.26
C ASP A 128 -3.12 21.67 1.46
N GLN A 129 -4.31 21.16 1.79
CA GLN A 129 -5.56 21.51 1.11
C GLN A 129 -5.98 22.96 1.38
N THR A 130 -5.46 23.59 2.43
CA THR A 130 -5.87 24.92 2.86
C THR A 130 -5.06 26.04 2.21
N SER A 131 -3.74 25.92 2.15
CA SER A 131 -2.82 26.89 1.55
C SER A 131 -2.49 26.60 0.10
N GLY A 132 -2.73 25.37 -0.38
CA GLY A 132 -2.32 24.93 -1.71
C GLY A 132 -0.82 24.63 -1.83
N ARG A 133 -0.07 24.69 -0.72
CA ARG A 133 1.34 24.27 -0.70
C ARG A 133 1.45 22.76 -0.86
N GLN A 134 2.51 22.34 -1.53
CA GLN A 134 2.81 20.94 -1.74
C GLN A 134 4.30 20.74 -1.76
N GLN A 135 4.75 19.61 -1.23
CA GLN A 135 6.12 19.17 -1.29
C GLN A 135 6.12 17.68 -1.63
N GLU A 136 7.09 17.26 -2.43
CA GLU A 136 7.34 15.86 -2.71
C GLU A 136 8.76 15.48 -2.33
N ALA A 137 8.93 14.22 -1.95
CA ALA A 137 10.21 13.57 -1.73
C ALA A 137 10.18 12.17 -2.34
N HIS A 138 11.33 11.77 -2.88
CA HIS A 138 11.55 10.44 -3.41
C HIS A 138 12.45 9.67 -2.43
N LEU A 139 11.93 8.59 -1.87
CA LEU A 139 12.63 7.73 -0.93
C LEU A 139 12.82 6.36 -1.56
N GLN A 140 14.02 5.82 -1.50
CA GLN A 140 14.25 4.45 -1.98
C GLN A 140 13.87 3.47 -0.87
N VAL A 141 12.91 2.57 -1.12
CA VAL A 141 12.54 1.53 -0.13
C VAL A 141 13.57 0.40 -0.11
N LEU A 142 14.30 0.25 -1.22
CA LEU A 142 15.30 -0.79 -1.50
C LEU A 142 16.77 -0.30 -1.36
N GLY A 143 17.03 0.90 -0.83
CA GLY A 143 18.38 1.48 -0.72
C GLY A 143 18.36 2.85 -0.02
N ALA A 144 19.52 3.46 0.25
CA ALA A 144 19.64 4.71 1.02
C ALA A 144 18.79 5.88 0.46
N PRO A 145 18.37 6.86 1.31
CA PRO A 145 17.55 7.98 0.86
C PRO A 145 18.27 8.83 -0.21
N VAL A 146 17.65 8.95 -1.37
CA VAL A 146 18.08 9.86 -2.43
C VAL A 146 17.44 11.21 -2.15
N VAL A 147 18.13 12.07 -1.41
CA VAL A 147 17.75 13.49 -1.30
C VAL A 147 18.22 14.18 -2.58
N GLU A 148 17.28 14.50 -3.47
CA GLU A 148 17.59 15.36 -4.61
C GLU A 148 17.85 16.80 -4.12
N PRO A 149 18.90 17.48 -4.65
CA PRO A 149 19.38 18.77 -4.18
C PRO A 149 18.47 19.96 -4.54
#